data_AF-A0A258MKC2-F1
#
_entry.id   AF-A0A258MKC2-F1
#
_cell.length_a   1.000
_cell.length_b   1.000
_cell.length_c   1.000
_cell.angle_alpha   90.00
_cell.angle_beta   90.00
_cell.angle_gamma   90.00
#
_symmetry.space_group_name_H-M   'P 1'
#
loop_
_entity.id
_entity.type
_entity.pdbx_description
1 polymer ?
#
loop_
_entity_poly.entity_id
_entity_poly.type
_entity_poly.pdbx_seq_one_letter_code
_entity_poly.pdbx_strand_id
1 'polypeptide(L)'
;KDDRLLVIIGPCSIHDPRAAVEYCQRLLAERDRFAGELEIVMRVYFEKPRTTVGWKGLINDPYLDESYRIEEGLRIARQVLMEINRLGMPAGSEFLDVISPQYIADLISWGAIGARTTESQVHRELASGLSAPIGFKNGTDGNIKIATDAIQAASRPHHFLSVHKNGQVSIVETKGNKDCHVILRGGKEPNYEAQYVQAACSELAAAKLPASLMVDLSHANSSKKHERQIVVAENIAEQIESGSNQIFGVMIESHLNDGAQKFTPGKDDPNKLEYGKSITDACINWEDSVNVLQRLALAVKNRRKAKK
;
A
#
# COMPACT_ATOMS: atom_id res chain seq x y z
N LYS A 1 -12.97 16.11 -2.02
CA LYS A 1 -13.17 17.37 -1.24
C LYS A 1 -11.86 18.14 -1.15
N ASP A 2 -10.76 17.43 -0.96
CA ASP A 2 -9.41 17.90 -1.27
C ASP A 2 -9.09 17.56 -2.74
N ASP A 3 -8.22 18.32 -3.39
CA ASP A 3 -7.69 18.05 -4.73
C ASP A 3 -6.22 17.59 -4.69
N ARG A 4 -5.58 17.49 -3.52
CA ARG A 4 -4.27 16.85 -3.39
C ARG A 4 -4.29 15.39 -3.86
N LEU A 5 -3.11 14.87 -4.23
CA LEU A 5 -2.91 13.47 -4.58
C LEU A 5 -2.45 12.68 -3.34
N LEU A 6 -3.14 11.59 -3.01
CA LEU A 6 -2.68 10.65 -1.99
C LEU A 6 -1.50 9.84 -2.53
N VAL A 7 -0.39 9.77 -1.81
CA VAL A 7 0.80 9.02 -2.22
C VAL A 7 1.17 8.01 -1.13
N ILE A 8 0.98 6.72 -1.41
CA ILE A 8 1.43 5.63 -0.55
C ILE A 8 2.81 5.19 -1.03
N ILE A 9 3.88 5.59 -0.34
CA ILE A 9 5.27 5.36 -0.80
C ILE A 9 6.14 4.77 0.31
N GLY A 10 6.95 3.78 -0.04
CA GLY A 10 7.93 3.19 0.88
C GLY A 10 8.34 1.78 0.50
N PRO A 11 9.08 1.08 1.39
CA PRO A 11 9.62 -0.24 1.11
C PRO A 11 8.55 -1.25 0.69
N CYS A 12 8.92 -2.19 -0.19
CA CYS A 12 8.03 -3.32 -0.52
C CYS A 12 7.60 -4.08 0.75
N SER A 13 8.56 -4.34 1.64
CA SER A 13 8.35 -4.85 2.99
C SER A 13 9.49 -4.38 3.93
N ILE A 14 9.17 -4.20 5.21
CA ILE A 14 10.15 -3.80 6.24
C ILE A 14 10.75 -5.05 6.87
N HIS A 15 12.07 -5.21 6.75
CA HIS A 15 12.84 -6.26 7.43
C HIS A 15 13.85 -5.69 8.45
N ASP A 16 14.31 -4.44 8.25
CA ASP A 16 15.18 -3.72 9.19
C ASP A 16 14.45 -2.51 9.78
N PRO A 17 14.06 -2.54 11.06
CA PRO A 17 13.45 -1.41 11.77
C PRO A 17 14.25 -0.10 11.67
N ARG A 18 15.59 -0.17 11.69
CA ARG A 18 16.45 1.03 11.66
C ARG A 18 16.38 1.72 10.31
N ALA A 19 16.50 0.95 9.22
CA ALA A 19 16.36 1.46 7.87
C ALA A 19 14.96 2.04 7.61
N ALA A 20 13.92 1.45 8.21
CA ALA A 20 12.56 1.99 8.11
C ALA A 20 12.42 3.37 8.79
N VAL A 21 12.98 3.54 9.99
CA VAL A 21 12.95 4.83 10.70
C VAL A 21 13.77 5.89 9.97
N GLU A 22 14.94 5.53 9.43
CA GLU A 22 15.73 6.46 8.61
C GLU A 22 14.95 6.89 7.35
N TYR A 23 14.35 5.93 6.64
CA TYR A 23 13.51 6.23 5.48
C TYR A 23 12.34 7.15 5.85
N CYS A 24 11.69 6.90 6.99
CA CYS A 24 10.62 7.74 7.52
C CYS A 24 11.08 9.19 7.76
N GLN A 25 12.25 9.39 8.37
CA GLN A 25 12.81 10.71 8.62
C GLN A 25 13.06 11.48 7.33
N ARG A 26 13.62 10.82 6.31
CA ARG A 26 13.82 11.43 4.99
C ARG A 26 12.48 11.75 4.30
N LEU A 27 11.50 10.84 4.38
CA LEU A 27 10.18 11.02 3.77
C LEU A 27 9.37 12.13 4.43
N LEU A 28 9.54 12.35 5.73
CA LEU A 28 8.87 13.42 6.45
C LEU A 28 9.22 14.81 5.89
N ALA A 29 10.50 15.04 5.54
CA ALA A 29 10.92 16.28 4.91
C ALA A 29 10.22 16.52 3.56
N GLU A 30 10.04 15.47 2.75
CA GLU A 30 9.33 15.59 1.46
C GLU A 30 7.81 15.72 1.65
N ARG A 31 7.23 15.08 2.68
CA ARG A 31 5.82 15.28 3.08
C ARG A 31 5.55 16.75 3.39
N ASP A 32 6.41 17.40 4.16
CA ASP A 32 6.29 18.82 4.49
C ASP A 32 6.49 19.70 3.24
N ARG A 33 7.52 19.40 2.44
CA ARG A 33 7.84 20.14 1.21
C ARG A 33 6.70 20.14 0.20
N PHE A 34 5.99 19.03 0.04
CA PHE A 34 4.93 18.86 -0.95
C PHE A 34 3.52 18.86 -0.34
N ALA A 35 3.35 19.27 0.93
CA ALA A 35 2.07 19.21 1.65
C ALA A 35 0.91 19.95 0.94
N GLY A 36 1.23 20.95 0.12
CA GLY A 36 0.24 21.68 -0.68
C GLY A 36 -0.37 20.86 -1.81
N GLU A 37 0.37 19.91 -2.39
CA GLU A 37 -0.03 19.12 -3.57
C GLU A 37 -0.25 17.64 -3.26
N LEU A 38 0.48 17.08 -2.31
CA LEU A 38 0.50 15.65 -1.99
C LEU A 38 0.10 15.40 -0.53
N GLU A 39 -0.64 14.33 -0.30
CA GLU A 39 -0.80 13.71 1.01
C GLU A 39 0.06 12.45 1.05
N ILE A 40 1.26 12.53 1.61
CA ILE A 40 2.24 11.43 1.60
C ILE A 40 2.06 10.53 2.81
N VAL A 41 1.77 9.25 2.61
CA VAL A 41 1.66 8.23 3.65
C VAL A 41 2.76 7.20 3.44
N MET A 42 3.52 6.90 4.49
CA MET A 42 4.59 5.91 4.40
C MET A 42 4.00 4.50 4.27
N ARG A 43 4.48 3.73 3.31
CA ARG A 43 4.19 2.30 3.17
C ARG A 43 5.00 1.52 4.22
N VAL A 44 4.30 0.91 5.18
CA VAL A 44 4.86 0.15 6.32
C VAL A 44 4.30 -1.26 6.30
N TYR A 45 4.81 -2.11 5.40
CA TYR A 45 4.30 -3.46 5.19
C TYR A 45 5.19 -4.47 5.92
N PHE A 46 4.62 -5.20 6.87
CA PHE A 46 5.36 -6.21 7.63
C PHE A 46 5.31 -7.60 7.03
N GLU A 47 4.41 -7.85 6.09
CA GLU A 47 4.15 -9.17 5.55
C GLU A 47 4.18 -9.14 4.03
N LYS A 48 4.48 -10.29 3.42
CA LYS A 48 4.41 -10.44 1.97
C LYS A 48 3.83 -11.81 1.60
N PRO A 49 2.69 -11.88 0.87
CA PRO A 49 2.09 -13.16 0.52
C PRO A 49 3.00 -13.97 -0.42
N ARG A 50 3.43 -15.14 0.04
CA ARG A 50 4.22 -16.11 -0.74
C ARG A 50 3.36 -17.30 -1.18
N THR A 51 3.54 -17.74 -2.42
CA THR A 51 2.85 -18.93 -2.99
C THR A 51 3.67 -20.22 -2.86
N THR A 52 4.97 -20.11 -2.60
CA THR A 52 5.88 -21.27 -2.49
C THR A 52 6.71 -21.17 -1.20
N VAL A 53 7.96 -20.72 -1.31
CA VAL A 53 8.93 -20.64 -0.21
C VAL A 53 9.54 -19.25 -0.19
N GLY A 54 9.80 -18.71 1.00
CA GLY A 54 10.48 -17.44 1.21
C GLY A 54 10.06 -16.79 2.52
N TRP A 55 10.78 -15.74 2.89
CA TRP A 55 10.49 -14.97 4.09
C TRP A 55 9.04 -14.48 4.11
N LYS A 56 8.33 -14.76 5.21
CA LYS A 56 6.91 -14.44 5.39
C LYS A 56 6.67 -13.01 5.86
N GLY A 57 7.68 -12.34 6.39
CA GLY A 57 7.58 -10.99 6.92
C GLY A 57 8.08 -10.86 8.34
N LEU A 58 8.25 -9.61 8.80
CA LEU A 58 8.84 -9.24 10.08
C LEU A 58 8.01 -9.76 11.25
N ILE A 59 6.68 -9.73 11.13
CA ILE A 59 5.80 -10.28 12.16
C ILE A 59 6.03 -11.79 12.31
N ASN A 60 6.14 -12.51 11.20
CA ASN A 60 6.26 -13.96 11.24
C ASN A 60 7.66 -14.42 11.62
N ASP A 61 8.71 -13.79 11.10
CA ASP A 61 10.11 -14.20 11.24
C ASP A 61 11.02 -12.96 11.38
N PRO A 62 11.06 -12.32 12.57
CA PRO A 62 11.73 -11.04 12.78
C PRO A 62 13.26 -11.11 12.67
N TYR A 63 13.85 -12.29 12.84
CA TYR A 63 15.30 -12.49 12.84
C TYR A 63 15.82 -13.08 11.53
N LEU A 64 14.95 -13.26 10.53
CA LEU A 64 15.30 -13.73 9.19
C LEU A 64 15.98 -15.13 9.19
N ASP A 65 15.67 -15.95 10.20
CA ASP A 65 16.36 -17.20 10.50
C ASP A 65 15.43 -18.42 10.60
N GLU A 66 14.16 -18.26 10.21
CA GLU A 66 13.10 -19.28 10.35
C GLU A 66 12.81 -19.69 11.82
N SER A 67 13.13 -18.84 12.79
CA SER A 67 12.78 -19.08 14.20
C SER A 67 11.30 -18.88 14.51
N TYR A 68 10.57 -18.21 13.62
CA TYR A 68 9.14 -17.91 13.72
C TYR A 68 8.70 -17.29 15.05
N ARG A 69 9.47 -16.33 15.56
CA ARG A 69 9.21 -15.65 16.85
C ARG A 69 8.10 -14.60 16.72
N ILE A 70 6.88 -15.07 16.43
CA ILE A 70 5.73 -14.22 16.09
C ILE A 70 5.41 -13.18 17.17
N GLU A 71 5.47 -13.56 18.46
CA GLU A 71 5.23 -12.62 19.54
C GLU A 71 6.23 -11.45 19.56
N GLU A 72 7.50 -11.75 19.27
CA GLU A 72 8.55 -10.72 19.18
C GLU A 72 8.38 -9.89 17.91
N GLY A 73 8.03 -10.52 16.79
CA GLY A 73 7.70 -9.84 15.54
C GLY A 73 6.54 -8.86 15.68
N LEU A 74 5.47 -9.22 16.41
CA LEU A 74 4.36 -8.31 16.74
C LEU A 74 4.82 -7.12 17.58
N ARG A 75 5.66 -7.34 18.60
CA ARG A 75 6.21 -6.26 19.43
C ARG A 75 7.07 -5.31 18.59
N ILE A 76 7.95 -5.85 17.75
CA ILE A 76 8.83 -5.06 16.87
C ILE A 76 7.99 -4.28 15.85
N ALA A 77 7.04 -4.92 15.16
CA ALA A 77 6.19 -4.29 14.16
C ALA A 77 5.38 -3.12 14.77
N ARG A 78 4.79 -3.32 15.95
CA ARG A 78 4.07 -2.26 16.66
C ARG A 78 5.01 -1.14 17.10
N GLN A 79 6.21 -1.45 17.57
CA GLN A 79 7.21 -0.44 17.92
C GLN A 79 7.60 0.43 16.72
N VAL A 80 7.86 -0.18 15.56
CA VAL A 80 8.16 0.55 14.31
C VAL A 80 7.01 1.49 13.95
N LEU A 81 5.77 1.01 13.98
CA LEU A 81 4.60 1.87 13.73
C LEU A 81 4.47 3.01 14.74
N MET A 82 4.73 2.75 16.01
CA MET A 82 4.69 3.80 17.05
C MET A 82 5.77 4.85 16.83
N GLU A 83 6.98 4.46 16.44
CA GLU A 83 8.08 5.39 16.14
C GLU A 83 7.77 6.25 14.91
N ILE A 84 7.28 5.64 13.83
CA ILE A 84 6.85 6.33 12.60
C ILE A 84 5.74 7.35 12.89
N ASN A 85 4.69 6.94 13.62
CA ASN A 85 3.58 7.83 13.98
C ASN A 85 4.03 8.94 14.96
N ARG A 86 4.95 8.66 15.89
CA ARG A 86 5.52 9.68 16.81
C ARG A 86 6.31 10.76 16.07
N LEU A 87 6.95 10.42 14.96
CA LEU A 87 7.61 11.39 14.08
C LEU A 87 6.60 12.25 13.29
N GLY A 88 5.31 11.91 13.32
CA GLY A 88 4.26 12.63 12.59
C GLY A 88 3.99 12.10 11.18
N MET A 89 4.61 10.98 10.79
CA MET A 89 4.37 10.33 9.51
C MET A 89 3.20 9.34 9.63
N PRO A 90 2.11 9.47 8.87
CA PRO A 90 1.09 8.44 8.82
C PRO A 90 1.61 7.19 8.12
N ALA A 91 1.20 6.03 8.63
CA ALA A 91 1.57 4.72 8.10
C ALA A 91 0.41 4.07 7.36
N GLY A 92 0.71 3.47 6.21
CA GLY A 92 -0.18 2.60 5.46
C GLY A 92 0.34 1.15 5.44
N SER A 93 -0.53 0.17 5.64
CA SER A 93 -0.15 -1.25 5.67
C SER A 93 -1.10 -2.11 4.81
N GLU A 94 -0.67 -3.30 4.45
CA GLU A 94 -1.55 -4.36 3.96
C GLU A 94 -2.01 -5.24 5.12
N PHE A 95 -3.27 -5.66 5.07
CA PHE A 95 -3.87 -6.59 6.02
C PHE A 95 -4.01 -7.95 5.34
N LEU A 96 -3.04 -8.83 5.58
CA LEU A 96 -2.95 -10.14 4.93
C LEU A 96 -3.64 -11.24 5.74
N ASP A 97 -3.71 -11.11 7.06
CA ASP A 97 -4.49 -11.97 7.94
C ASP A 97 -5.53 -11.17 8.74
N VAL A 98 -6.39 -11.89 9.46
CA VAL A 98 -7.53 -11.32 10.18
C VAL A 98 -7.33 -11.18 11.69
N ILE A 99 -6.13 -11.51 12.19
CA ILE A 99 -5.76 -11.48 13.62
C ILE A 99 -4.79 -10.33 13.90
N SER A 100 -3.70 -10.20 13.11
CA SER A 100 -2.71 -9.13 13.27
C SER A 100 -3.30 -7.71 13.29
N PRO A 101 -4.42 -7.38 12.59
CA PRO A 101 -5.02 -6.05 12.68
C PRO A 101 -5.37 -5.64 14.12
N GLN A 102 -5.72 -6.58 15.01
CA GLN A 102 -6.01 -6.27 16.43
C GLN A 102 -4.80 -5.67 17.18
N TYR A 103 -3.59 -5.89 16.68
CA TYR A 103 -2.33 -5.46 17.30
C TYR A 103 -1.75 -4.19 16.69
N ILE A 104 -2.17 -3.79 15.48
CA ILE A 104 -1.53 -2.70 14.75
C ILE A 104 -2.50 -1.68 14.15
N ALA A 105 -3.77 -2.02 13.95
CA ALA A 105 -4.69 -1.20 13.14
C ALA A 105 -4.96 0.19 13.74
N ASP A 106 -4.77 0.36 15.06
CA ASP A 106 -4.89 1.66 15.73
C ASP A 106 -3.78 2.66 15.34
N LEU A 107 -2.72 2.20 14.67
CA LEU A 107 -1.59 3.00 14.19
C LEU A 107 -1.55 3.12 12.66
N ILE A 108 -2.59 2.65 11.96
CA ILE A 108 -2.67 2.64 10.50
C ILE A 108 -3.65 3.71 10.04
N SER A 109 -3.17 4.60 9.16
CA SER A 109 -3.97 5.68 8.55
C SER A 109 -4.61 5.28 7.22
N TRP A 110 -4.11 4.23 6.57
CA TRP A 110 -4.63 3.71 5.31
C TRP A 110 -4.30 2.21 5.18
N GLY A 111 -5.24 1.40 4.71
CA GLY A 111 -5.06 -0.04 4.56
C GLY A 111 -5.16 -0.52 3.12
N ALA A 112 -4.54 -1.66 2.82
CA ALA A 112 -4.75 -2.40 1.58
C ALA A 112 -5.20 -3.84 1.82
N ILE A 113 -6.08 -4.34 0.96
CA ILE A 113 -6.33 -5.76 0.76
C ILE A 113 -5.66 -6.19 -0.56
N GLY A 114 -4.81 -7.20 -0.46
CA GLY A 114 -4.01 -7.71 -1.57
C GLY A 114 -4.84 -8.36 -2.67
N ALA A 115 -4.28 -8.40 -3.89
CA ALA A 115 -4.97 -8.93 -5.07
C ALA A 115 -5.43 -10.39 -4.92
N ARG A 116 -4.78 -11.18 -4.05
CA ARG A 116 -5.12 -12.58 -3.78
C ARG A 116 -6.17 -12.76 -2.68
N THR A 117 -6.46 -11.71 -1.92
CA THR A 117 -7.43 -11.73 -0.81
C THR A 117 -8.62 -10.80 -1.05
N THR A 118 -8.62 -10.00 -2.12
CA THR A 118 -9.77 -9.16 -2.53
C THR A 118 -11.08 -9.96 -2.70
N GLU A 119 -11.01 -11.20 -3.22
CA GLU A 119 -12.19 -12.07 -3.34
C GLU A 119 -12.58 -12.78 -2.03
N SER A 120 -11.72 -12.72 -1.01
CA SER A 120 -11.93 -13.42 0.24
C SER A 120 -12.99 -12.73 1.09
N GLN A 121 -14.05 -13.46 1.41
CA GLN A 121 -15.15 -12.94 2.24
C GLN A 121 -14.67 -12.45 3.60
N VAL A 122 -13.77 -13.18 4.27
CA VAL A 122 -13.25 -12.80 5.59
C VAL A 122 -12.45 -11.49 5.56
N HIS A 123 -11.82 -11.16 4.43
CA HIS A 123 -11.10 -9.89 4.27
C HIS A 123 -12.05 -8.72 3.95
N ARG A 124 -13.16 -8.98 3.25
CA ARG A 124 -14.23 -7.99 3.03
C ARG A 124 -14.94 -7.66 4.34
N GLU A 125 -15.20 -8.68 5.16
CA GLU A 125 -15.72 -8.56 6.52
C GLU A 125 -14.75 -7.77 7.42
N LEU A 126 -13.46 -8.12 7.42
CA LEU A 126 -12.43 -7.36 8.13
C LEU A 126 -12.44 -5.88 7.72
N ALA A 127 -12.38 -5.60 6.41
CA ALA A 127 -12.34 -4.24 5.89
C ALA A 127 -13.56 -3.40 6.28
N SER A 128 -14.73 -4.04 6.44
CA SER A 128 -15.96 -3.38 6.89
C SER A 128 -15.89 -2.85 8.33
N GLY A 129 -14.96 -3.39 9.15
CA GLY A 129 -14.76 -3.02 10.55
C GLY A 129 -13.50 -2.21 10.83
N LEU A 130 -12.61 -2.03 9.85
CA LEU A 130 -11.39 -1.26 10.02
C LEU A 130 -11.68 0.24 10.13
N SER A 131 -10.95 0.92 11.02
CA SER A 131 -11.12 2.36 11.30
C SER A 131 -10.29 3.27 10.39
N ALA A 132 -9.93 2.79 9.20
CA ALA A 132 -9.14 3.50 8.20
C ALA A 132 -9.71 3.25 6.78
N PRO A 133 -9.44 4.13 5.80
CA PRO A 133 -9.76 3.88 4.40
C PRO A 133 -9.03 2.63 3.87
N ILE A 134 -9.72 1.80 3.08
CA ILE A 134 -9.20 0.52 2.59
C ILE A 134 -9.18 0.47 1.06
N GLY A 135 -8.00 0.25 0.48
CA GLY A 135 -7.83 0.00 -0.95
C GLY A 135 -7.88 -1.50 -1.28
N PHE A 136 -8.74 -1.88 -2.22
CA PHE A 136 -8.81 -3.24 -2.76
C PHE A 136 -8.07 -3.31 -4.10
N LYS A 137 -7.05 -4.16 -4.19
CA LYS A 137 -6.34 -4.40 -5.44
C LYS A 137 -7.22 -5.17 -6.43
N ASN A 138 -7.17 -4.81 -7.72
CA ASN A 138 -7.75 -5.64 -8.78
C ASN A 138 -7.10 -7.03 -8.82
N GLY A 139 -7.79 -7.98 -9.48
CA GLY A 139 -7.35 -9.37 -9.58
C GLY A 139 -6.01 -9.51 -10.29
N THR A 140 -5.28 -10.58 -10.02
CA THR A 140 -3.95 -10.81 -10.62
C THR A 140 -3.98 -10.94 -12.15
N ASP A 141 -5.16 -11.20 -12.72
CA ASP A 141 -5.42 -11.24 -14.16
C ASP A 141 -5.79 -9.88 -14.76
N GLY A 142 -6.05 -8.86 -13.93
CA GLY A 142 -6.49 -7.52 -14.34
C GLY A 142 -7.96 -7.22 -14.03
N ASN A 143 -8.73 -8.21 -13.55
CA ASN A 143 -10.17 -8.06 -13.33
C ASN A 143 -10.47 -7.07 -12.19
N ILE A 144 -11.14 -5.96 -12.51
CA ILE A 144 -11.48 -4.94 -11.51
C ILE A 144 -12.76 -5.29 -10.74
N LYS A 145 -13.64 -6.11 -11.33
CA LYS A 145 -14.96 -6.44 -10.77
C LYS A 145 -14.83 -7.01 -9.36
N ILE A 146 -13.79 -7.81 -9.12
CA ILE A 146 -13.54 -8.39 -7.79
C ILE A 146 -13.33 -7.32 -6.71
N ALA A 147 -12.71 -6.19 -7.07
CA ALA A 147 -12.45 -5.08 -6.17
C ALA A 147 -13.72 -4.23 -6.00
N THR A 148 -14.48 -4.02 -7.08
CA THR A 148 -15.82 -3.39 -7.04
C THR A 148 -16.77 -4.14 -6.11
N ASP A 149 -16.86 -5.47 -6.24
CA ASP A 149 -17.68 -6.34 -5.40
C ASP A 149 -17.19 -6.28 -3.93
N ALA A 150 -15.88 -6.23 -3.71
CA ALA A 150 -15.29 -6.13 -2.39
C ALA A 150 -15.62 -4.79 -1.70
N ILE A 151 -15.59 -3.67 -2.44
CA ILE A 151 -15.98 -2.35 -1.92
C ILE A 151 -17.47 -2.34 -1.53
N GLN A 152 -18.33 -2.88 -2.39
CA GLN A 152 -19.76 -2.98 -2.09
C GLN A 152 -20.02 -3.84 -0.86
N ALA A 153 -19.32 -4.97 -0.72
CA ALA A 153 -19.42 -5.82 0.47
C ALA A 153 -18.92 -5.09 1.73
N ALA A 154 -17.71 -4.52 1.69
CA ALA A 154 -17.11 -3.84 2.83
C ALA A 154 -17.92 -2.60 3.28
N SER A 155 -18.66 -1.96 2.37
CA SER A 155 -19.51 -0.80 2.70
C SER A 155 -20.75 -1.11 3.55
N ARG A 156 -21.05 -2.40 3.79
CA ARG A 156 -22.22 -2.85 4.53
C ARG A 156 -21.83 -3.41 5.91
N PRO A 157 -22.76 -3.42 6.88
CA PRO A 157 -22.60 -4.16 8.13
C PRO A 157 -22.40 -5.66 7.90
N HIS A 158 -21.58 -6.29 8.74
CA HIS A 158 -21.38 -7.74 8.79
C HIS A 158 -21.43 -8.25 10.24
N HIS A 159 -21.74 -9.54 10.37
CA HIS A 159 -21.62 -10.32 11.61
C HIS A 159 -20.74 -11.54 11.35
N PHE A 160 -19.58 -11.64 12.01
CA PHE A 160 -18.63 -12.71 11.76
C PHE A 160 -17.80 -13.07 13.00
N LEU A 161 -17.12 -14.21 12.96
CA LEU A 161 -16.21 -14.65 14.02
C LEU A 161 -14.85 -13.94 13.87
N SER A 162 -14.37 -13.34 14.94
CA SER A 162 -13.04 -12.71 14.99
C SER A 162 -12.42 -12.88 16.38
N VAL A 163 -11.25 -12.27 16.58
CA VAL A 163 -10.52 -12.27 17.86
C VAL A 163 -10.70 -10.92 18.54
N HIS A 164 -11.17 -10.93 19.79
CA HIS A 164 -11.27 -9.74 20.63
C HIS A 164 -9.88 -9.33 21.17
N LYS A 165 -9.73 -8.09 21.64
CA LYS A 165 -8.45 -7.56 22.16
C LYS A 165 -7.87 -8.33 23.35
N ASN A 166 -8.68 -9.14 24.04
CA ASN A 166 -8.23 -10.03 25.12
C ASN A 166 -7.78 -11.41 24.62
N GLY A 167 -7.74 -11.64 23.30
CA GLY A 167 -7.32 -12.90 22.67
C GLY A 167 -8.42 -13.96 22.53
N GLN A 168 -9.65 -13.71 23.00
CA GLN A 168 -10.75 -14.67 22.87
C GLN A 168 -11.47 -14.55 21.52
N VAL A 169 -11.96 -15.67 21.00
CA VAL A 169 -12.87 -15.66 19.86
C VAL A 169 -14.19 -15.00 20.27
N SER A 170 -14.72 -14.14 19.41
CA SER A 170 -15.95 -13.40 19.65
C SER A 170 -16.72 -13.18 18.35
N ILE A 171 -18.02 -12.92 18.47
CA ILE A 171 -18.84 -12.45 17.36
C ILE A 171 -18.62 -10.94 17.27
N VAL A 172 -18.20 -10.46 16.09
CA VAL A 172 -18.02 -9.05 15.80
C VAL A 172 -19.12 -8.57 14.88
N GLU A 173 -19.69 -7.41 15.21
CA GLU A 173 -20.59 -6.65 14.35
C GLU A 173 -19.88 -5.39 13.86
N THR A 174 -19.92 -5.15 12.55
CA THR A 174 -19.33 -3.96 11.92
C THR A 174 -20.40 -3.04 11.35
N LYS A 175 -20.07 -1.77 11.16
CA LYS A 175 -21.00 -0.77 10.59
C LYS A 175 -20.90 -0.63 9.08
N GLY A 176 -19.94 -1.31 8.46
CA GLY A 176 -19.51 -1.05 7.09
C GLY A 176 -18.51 0.11 7.00
N ASN A 177 -17.62 0.01 6.03
CA ASN A 177 -16.60 1.00 5.73
C ASN A 177 -16.88 1.64 4.36
N LYS A 178 -17.27 2.91 4.38
CA LYS A 178 -17.61 3.67 3.17
C LYS A 178 -16.40 4.25 2.46
N ASP A 179 -15.23 4.24 3.11
CA ASP A 179 -13.99 4.83 2.61
C ASP A 179 -13.12 3.76 1.92
N CYS A 180 -13.76 2.91 1.13
CA CYS A 180 -13.12 1.86 0.34
C CYS A 180 -12.95 2.30 -1.12
N HIS A 181 -11.86 1.87 -1.78
CA HIS A 181 -11.55 2.26 -3.16
C HIS A 181 -10.78 1.18 -3.92
N VAL A 182 -10.73 1.29 -5.25
CA VAL A 182 -9.96 0.39 -6.12
C VAL A 182 -8.50 0.83 -6.20
N ILE A 183 -7.60 -0.14 -6.21
CA ILE A 183 -6.20 0.01 -6.60
C ILE A 183 -5.95 -0.75 -7.91
N LEU A 184 -5.63 -0.01 -8.98
CA LEU A 184 -5.16 -0.58 -10.25
C LEU A 184 -3.68 -0.93 -10.14
N ARG A 185 -3.33 -2.21 -10.27
CA ARG A 185 -1.97 -2.75 -10.06
C ARG A 185 -1.44 -3.57 -11.23
N GLY A 186 -2.09 -3.47 -12.39
CA GLY A 186 -1.90 -4.30 -13.57
C GLY A 186 -2.53 -5.68 -13.42
N GLY A 187 -2.30 -6.53 -14.41
CA GLY A 187 -2.73 -7.92 -14.45
C GLY A 187 -1.82 -8.74 -15.34
N LYS A 188 -2.38 -9.33 -16.39
CA LYS A 188 -1.59 -9.87 -17.51
C LYS A 188 -0.82 -8.78 -18.25
N GLU A 189 -1.39 -7.58 -18.31
CA GLU A 189 -0.81 -6.37 -18.87
C GLU A 189 -0.90 -5.21 -17.86
N PRO A 190 -0.07 -4.17 -17.99
CA PRO A 190 -0.25 -2.92 -17.25
C PRO A 190 -1.62 -2.29 -17.52
N ASN A 191 -2.20 -1.63 -16.51
CA ASN A 191 -3.53 -1.00 -16.58
C ASN A 191 -3.54 0.43 -16.01
N TYR A 192 -2.45 1.18 -16.17
CA TYR A 192 -2.30 2.55 -15.66
C TYR A 192 -2.61 3.65 -16.69
N GLU A 193 -2.58 3.34 -17.98
CA GLU A 193 -2.81 4.31 -19.05
C GLU A 193 -4.25 4.83 -19.03
N ALA A 194 -4.47 6.02 -19.60
CA ALA A 194 -5.74 6.74 -19.55
C ALA A 194 -6.95 5.89 -19.99
N GLN A 195 -6.80 5.06 -21.02
CA GLN A 195 -7.86 4.16 -21.50
C GLN A 195 -8.33 3.17 -20.43
N TYR A 196 -7.39 2.59 -19.66
CA TYR A 196 -7.70 1.63 -18.61
C TYR A 196 -8.31 2.32 -17.38
N VAL A 197 -7.78 3.49 -17.02
CA VAL A 197 -8.32 4.32 -15.93
C VAL A 197 -9.77 4.74 -16.25
N GLN A 198 -10.03 5.18 -17.49
CA GLN A 198 -11.35 5.58 -17.94
C GLN A 198 -12.33 4.41 -17.96
N ALA A 199 -11.92 3.25 -18.47
CA ALA A 199 -12.73 2.03 -18.45
C ALA A 199 -13.08 1.62 -17.03
N ALA A 200 -12.09 1.59 -16.13
CA ALA A 200 -12.30 1.24 -14.73
C ALA A 200 -13.23 2.23 -14.01
N CYS A 201 -13.06 3.53 -14.23
CA CYS A 201 -13.95 4.53 -13.66
C CYS A 201 -15.38 4.44 -14.21
N SER A 202 -15.56 4.03 -15.47
CA SER A 202 -16.88 3.81 -16.06
C SER A 202 -17.60 2.62 -15.41
N GLU A 203 -16.87 1.54 -15.14
CA GLU A 203 -17.37 0.38 -14.39
C GLU A 203 -17.73 0.74 -12.93
N LEU A 204 -16.88 1.53 -12.25
CA LEU A 204 -17.18 2.03 -10.91
C LEU A 204 -18.46 2.87 -10.88
N ALA A 205 -18.63 3.76 -11.86
CA ALA A 205 -19.84 4.57 -12.00
C ALA A 205 -21.08 3.70 -12.24
N ALA A 206 -20.98 2.67 -13.10
CA ALA A 206 -22.06 1.72 -13.34
C ALA A 206 -22.44 0.93 -12.08
N ALA A 207 -21.46 0.64 -11.22
CA ALA A 207 -21.64 0.03 -9.91
C ALA A 207 -22.10 1.01 -8.80
N LYS A 208 -22.36 2.28 -9.15
CA LYS A 208 -22.74 3.37 -8.23
C LYS A 208 -21.70 3.66 -7.15
N LEU A 209 -20.42 3.44 -7.47
CA LEU A 209 -19.27 3.81 -6.63
C LEU A 209 -18.62 5.10 -7.14
N PRO A 210 -17.81 5.78 -6.30
CA PRO A 210 -17.02 6.91 -6.76
C PRO A 210 -16.14 6.52 -7.96
N ALA A 211 -16.25 7.28 -9.05
CA ALA A 211 -15.51 7.05 -10.30
C ALA A 211 -14.09 7.61 -10.23
N SER A 212 -13.37 7.28 -9.16
CA SER A 212 -11.96 7.59 -8.97
C SER A 212 -11.25 6.44 -8.26
N LEU A 213 -9.96 6.29 -8.53
CA LEU A 213 -9.17 5.14 -8.09
C LEU A 213 -7.73 5.52 -7.76
N MET A 214 -7.03 4.57 -7.14
CA MET A 214 -5.59 4.63 -6.91
C MET A 214 -4.86 3.78 -7.97
N VAL A 215 -3.68 4.21 -8.40
CA VAL A 215 -2.80 3.43 -9.29
C VAL A 215 -1.54 2.99 -8.54
N ASP A 216 -1.26 1.70 -8.50
CA ASP A 216 0.01 1.11 -8.04
C ASP A 216 1.01 1.12 -9.19
N LEU A 217 2.12 1.84 -9.03
CA LEU A 217 3.13 2.06 -10.07
C LEU A 217 4.02 0.83 -10.24
N SER A 218 4.09 -0.04 -9.24
CA SER A 218 4.94 -1.23 -9.19
C SER A 218 4.24 -2.45 -9.78
N HIS A 219 4.60 -3.65 -9.30
CA HIS A 219 3.96 -4.92 -9.59
C HIS A 219 3.77 -5.18 -11.10
N ALA A 220 2.53 -5.41 -11.56
CA ALA A 220 2.29 -5.72 -12.97
C ALA A 220 2.31 -4.46 -13.83
N ASN A 221 2.02 -3.27 -13.27
CA ASN A 221 2.15 -2.00 -13.98
C ASN A 221 3.59 -1.66 -14.33
N SER A 222 4.55 -2.00 -13.46
CA SER A 222 5.97 -1.90 -13.77
C SER A 222 6.53 -3.09 -14.55
N SER A 223 5.68 -4.08 -14.90
CA SER A 223 6.14 -5.36 -15.45
C SER A 223 7.23 -6.02 -14.60
N LYS A 224 7.17 -5.83 -13.28
CA LYS A 224 8.17 -6.25 -12.27
C LYS A 224 9.58 -5.66 -12.50
N LYS A 225 9.68 -4.51 -13.17
CA LYS A 225 10.91 -3.75 -13.35
C LYS A 225 10.79 -2.43 -12.59
N HIS A 226 11.42 -2.33 -11.43
CA HIS A 226 11.26 -1.21 -10.51
C HIS A 226 11.52 0.17 -11.15
N GLU A 227 12.43 0.27 -12.11
CA GLU A 227 12.77 1.49 -12.86
C GLU A 227 11.59 1.97 -13.71
N ARG A 228 10.72 1.05 -14.15
CA ARG A 228 9.50 1.41 -14.90
C ARG A 228 8.49 2.16 -14.05
N GLN A 229 8.60 2.14 -12.72
CA GLN A 229 7.75 2.98 -11.87
C GLN A 229 7.85 4.47 -12.25
N ILE A 230 9.02 4.93 -12.72
CA ILE A 230 9.23 6.31 -13.18
C ILE A 230 8.41 6.59 -14.45
N VAL A 231 8.39 5.63 -15.39
CA VAL A 231 7.58 5.73 -16.62
C VAL A 231 6.09 5.73 -16.31
N VAL A 232 5.66 4.89 -15.36
CA VAL A 232 4.26 4.89 -14.91
C VAL A 232 3.92 6.22 -14.24
N ALA A 233 4.81 6.75 -13.39
CA ALA A 233 4.62 8.03 -12.71
C ALA A 233 4.45 9.18 -13.72
N GLU A 234 5.26 9.22 -14.77
CA GLU A 234 5.16 10.23 -15.83
C GLU A 234 3.78 10.17 -16.51
N ASN A 235 3.32 8.98 -16.88
CA ASN A 235 2.00 8.83 -17.51
C ASN A 235 0.85 9.25 -16.58
N ILE A 236 0.94 8.93 -15.28
CA ILE A 236 -0.06 9.39 -14.30
C ILE A 236 -0.01 10.92 -14.15
N ALA A 237 1.19 11.50 -14.14
CA ALA A 237 1.39 12.93 -14.05
C ALA A 237 0.76 13.67 -15.25
N GLU A 238 0.98 13.19 -16.48
CA GLU A 238 0.35 13.71 -17.70
C GLU A 238 -1.18 13.66 -17.63
N GLN A 239 -1.75 12.54 -17.16
CA GLN A 239 -3.20 12.40 -16.98
C GLN A 239 -3.74 13.44 -15.98
N ILE A 240 -3.07 13.63 -14.85
CA ILE A 240 -3.45 14.64 -13.85
C ILE A 240 -3.37 16.05 -14.46
N GLU A 241 -2.28 16.37 -15.17
CA GLU A 241 -2.06 17.67 -15.82
C GLU A 241 -3.12 18.00 -16.85
N SER A 242 -3.59 16.99 -17.59
CA SER A 242 -4.66 17.14 -18.59
C SER A 242 -6.04 17.44 -17.99
N GLY A 243 -6.16 17.49 -16.65
CA GLY A 243 -7.41 17.83 -15.96
C GLY A 243 -8.12 16.65 -15.30
N SER A 244 -7.57 15.44 -15.41
CA SER A 244 -8.21 14.24 -14.85
C SER A 244 -8.38 14.34 -13.33
N ASN A 245 -9.58 13.95 -12.88
CA ASN A 245 -9.91 13.78 -11.46
C ASN A 245 -10.23 12.31 -11.13
N GLN A 246 -9.96 11.40 -12.08
CA GLN A 246 -10.19 9.96 -11.93
C GLN A 246 -9.10 9.26 -11.12
N ILE A 247 -7.94 9.88 -10.97
CA ILE A 247 -6.84 9.37 -10.15
C ILE A 247 -6.74 10.25 -8.91
N PHE A 248 -7.10 9.71 -7.75
CA PHE A 248 -7.00 10.43 -6.48
C PHE A 248 -5.74 10.04 -5.70
N GLY A 249 -5.07 8.94 -6.07
CA GLY A 249 -3.85 8.53 -5.40
C GLY A 249 -2.99 7.55 -6.19
N VAL A 250 -1.79 7.34 -5.67
CA VAL A 250 -0.78 6.46 -6.23
C VAL A 250 -0.10 5.61 -5.14
N MET A 251 0.43 4.45 -5.53
CA MET A 251 1.26 3.61 -4.66
C MET A 251 2.62 3.33 -5.33
N ILE A 252 3.71 3.50 -4.57
CA ILE A 252 5.09 3.44 -5.06
C ILE A 252 5.92 2.55 -4.13
N GLU A 253 6.70 1.63 -4.70
CA GLU A 253 7.69 0.83 -3.96
C GLU A 253 9.07 1.48 -4.08
N SER A 254 9.55 2.01 -2.96
CA SER A 254 10.72 2.87 -2.84
C SER A 254 11.53 2.49 -1.60
N HIS A 255 12.86 2.58 -1.67
CA HIS A 255 13.73 2.36 -0.53
C HIS A 255 14.90 3.35 -0.54
N LEU A 256 15.73 3.32 0.51
CA LEU A 256 16.98 4.09 0.55
C LEU A 256 17.88 3.76 -0.65
N ASN A 257 18.05 2.48 -0.98
CA ASN A 257 18.85 1.98 -2.10
C ASN A 257 17.98 1.25 -3.14
N ASP A 258 18.42 1.21 -4.39
CA ASP A 258 17.69 0.62 -5.51
C ASP A 258 17.62 -0.91 -5.46
N GLY A 259 16.74 -1.45 -6.31
CA GLY A 259 16.66 -2.87 -6.60
C GLY A 259 16.16 -3.71 -5.43
N ALA A 260 16.55 -4.98 -5.46
CA ALA A 260 16.34 -5.94 -4.39
C ALA A 260 17.58 -6.84 -4.28
N GLN A 261 17.78 -7.40 -3.10
CA GLN A 261 18.81 -8.39 -2.82
C GLN A 261 18.15 -9.75 -2.52
N LYS A 262 18.79 -10.83 -2.99
CA LYS A 262 18.31 -12.18 -2.71
C LYS A 262 18.63 -12.53 -1.26
N PHE A 263 17.65 -13.12 -0.58
CA PHE A 263 17.82 -13.61 0.77
C PHE A 263 16.94 -14.84 1.00
N THR A 264 17.53 -15.87 1.59
CA THR A 264 16.87 -17.11 1.99
C THR A 264 17.01 -17.28 3.49
N PRO A 265 15.91 -17.13 4.26
CA PRO A 265 15.92 -17.32 5.70
C PRO A 265 16.54 -18.66 6.12
N GLY A 266 17.26 -18.65 7.24
CA GLY A 266 17.92 -19.84 7.81
C GLY A 266 19.11 -20.38 6.99
N LYS A 267 19.42 -19.80 5.82
CA LYS A 267 20.56 -20.18 4.98
C LYS A 267 21.55 -19.04 4.79
N ASP A 268 21.04 -17.86 4.43
CA ASP A 268 21.85 -16.67 4.24
C ASP A 268 22.03 -15.93 5.56
N ASP A 269 23.18 -15.28 5.76
CA ASP A 269 23.50 -14.53 6.98
C ASP A 269 22.89 -13.11 6.91
N PRO A 270 21.93 -12.75 7.79
CA PRO A 270 21.31 -11.43 7.79
C PRO A 270 22.30 -10.28 7.95
N ASN A 271 23.45 -10.51 8.59
CA ASN A 271 24.47 -9.46 8.80
C ASN A 271 25.20 -9.06 7.50
N LYS A 272 25.02 -9.82 6.42
CA LYS A 272 25.59 -9.53 5.10
C LYS A 272 24.63 -8.77 4.19
N LEU A 273 23.40 -8.50 4.65
CA LEU A 273 22.43 -7.74 3.88
C LEU A 273 22.94 -6.30 3.69
N GLU A 274 22.84 -5.82 2.45
CA GLU A 274 23.05 -4.41 2.14
C GLU A 274 22.01 -3.59 2.89
N TYR A 275 22.47 -2.62 3.69
CA TYR A 275 21.60 -1.74 4.46
C TYR A 275 20.65 -0.98 3.53
N GLY A 276 19.39 -0.82 3.94
CA GLY A 276 18.45 0.02 3.19
C GLY A 276 18.08 -0.50 1.80
N LYS A 277 18.17 -1.80 1.54
CA LYS A 277 17.80 -2.44 0.26
C LYS A 277 16.82 -3.58 0.47
N SER A 278 15.76 -3.63 -0.35
CA SER A 278 14.66 -4.60 -0.21
C SER A 278 15.14 -6.05 -0.33
N ILE A 279 14.62 -6.95 0.52
CA ILE A 279 14.79 -8.41 0.40
C ILE A 279 13.59 -9.10 -0.30
N THR A 280 12.70 -8.29 -0.88
CA THR A 280 11.46 -8.75 -1.54
C THR A 280 11.37 -8.21 -2.96
N ASP A 281 10.34 -7.44 -3.33
CA ASP A 281 10.28 -6.83 -4.65
C ASP A 281 11.26 -5.65 -4.73
N ALA A 282 11.80 -5.43 -5.93
CA ALA A 282 12.74 -4.35 -6.21
C ALA A 282 12.07 -2.98 -6.07
N CYS A 283 12.77 -2.04 -5.44
CA CYS A 283 12.29 -0.68 -5.17
C CYS A 283 13.14 0.35 -5.94
N ILE A 284 12.57 1.51 -6.27
CA ILE A 284 13.39 2.66 -6.72
C ILE A 284 14.20 3.21 -5.54
N ASN A 285 15.37 3.79 -5.82
CA ASN A 285 16.21 4.44 -4.80
C ASN A 285 15.58 5.75 -4.29
N TRP A 286 16.24 6.35 -3.31
CA TRP A 286 15.79 7.59 -2.70
C TRP A 286 15.73 8.77 -3.69
N GLU A 287 16.73 8.92 -4.56
CA GLU A 287 16.83 10.02 -5.51
C GLU A 287 15.67 9.98 -6.53
N ASP A 288 15.39 8.81 -7.11
CA ASP A 288 14.27 8.61 -8.01
C ASP A 288 12.93 8.79 -7.30
N SER A 289 12.86 8.44 -6.02
CA SER A 289 11.65 8.67 -5.20
C SER A 289 11.34 10.16 -5.06
N VAL A 290 12.34 10.98 -4.75
CA VAL A 290 12.19 12.45 -4.68
C VAL A 290 11.80 13.02 -6.05
N ASN A 291 12.42 12.54 -7.13
CA ASN A 291 12.08 12.96 -8.49
C ASN A 291 10.62 12.65 -8.86
N VAL A 292 10.15 11.44 -8.53
CA VAL A 292 8.75 11.03 -8.75
C VAL A 292 7.78 11.88 -7.93
N LEU A 293 8.07 12.13 -6.65
CA LEU A 293 7.25 12.99 -5.80
C LEU A 293 7.17 14.41 -6.37
N GLN A 294 8.31 14.99 -6.77
CA GLN A 294 8.36 16.32 -7.36
C GLN A 294 7.56 16.39 -8.68
N ARG A 295 7.65 15.36 -9.53
CA ARG A 295 6.92 15.29 -10.80
C ARG A 295 5.41 15.24 -10.59
N LEU A 296 4.94 14.43 -9.63
CA LEU A 296 3.54 14.31 -9.27
C LEU A 296 3.00 15.60 -8.62
N ALA A 297 3.78 16.24 -7.75
CA ALA A 297 3.42 17.53 -7.17
C ALA A 297 3.27 18.60 -8.25
N LEU A 298 4.20 18.67 -9.20
CA LEU A 298 4.11 19.58 -10.35
C LEU A 298 2.82 19.33 -11.16
N ALA A 299 2.46 18.08 -11.37
CA ALA A 299 1.24 17.73 -12.09
C ALA A 299 -0.03 18.23 -11.40
N VAL A 300 -0.15 18.05 -10.08
CA VAL A 300 -1.27 18.57 -9.28
C VAL A 300 -1.32 20.10 -9.37
N LYS A 301 -0.16 20.77 -9.27
CA LYS A 301 -0.06 22.23 -9.38
C LYS A 301 -0.48 22.75 -10.76
N ASN A 302 -0.06 22.07 -11.82
CA ASN A 302 -0.41 22.42 -13.20
C ASN A 302 -1.91 22.22 -13.47
N ARG A 303 -2.50 21.11 -12.98
CA ARG A 303 -3.94 20.89 -13.03
C ARG A 303 -4.74 22.01 -12.34
N ARG A 304 -4.28 22.49 -11.18
CA ARG A 304 -4.90 23.61 -10.46
C ARG A 304 -4.84 24.92 -11.25
N LYS A 305 -3.72 25.18 -11.94
CA LYS A 305 -3.56 26.36 -12.79
C LYS A 305 -4.50 26.33 -13.99
N ALA A 306 -4.67 25.18 -14.64
CA ALA A 306 -5.55 25.03 -15.80
C ALA A 306 -7.05 25.20 -15.47
N LYS A 307 -7.43 25.07 -14.19
CA LYS A 307 -8.81 25.28 -13.70
C LYS A 307 -9.10 26.73 -13.28
N LYS A 308 -8.08 27.59 -13.17
CA LYS A 308 -8.24 29.02 -12.87
C LYS A 308 -8.36 29.81 -14.15
#